data_AF-A0A2T7G1T6-F1
#
_entry.id   AF-A0A2T7G1T6-F1
#
_cell.length_a   1.000
_cell.length_b   1.000
_cell.length_c   1.000
_cell.angle_alpha   90.00
_cell.angle_beta   90.00
_cell.angle_gamma   90.00
#
_symmetry.space_group_name_H-M   'P 1'
#
loop_
_entity.id
_entity.type
_entity.pdbx_description
1 polymer ?
#
loop_
_entity_poly.entity_id
_entity_poly.type
_entity_poly.pdbx_seq_one_letter_code
_entity_poly.pdbx_strand_id
1 'polypeptide(L)'
;MEAGAGSSNAGISFCFAAEWEDWDARLNTAYGTLLDQQAELAADNAAFNARIPDAVESLRTMQRHWIAFRDAACEWEAVQWGGGTGAGPASGACLMGLTAQQTLFLEERVK
;
A
#
# COMPACT_ATOMS: atom_id res chain seq x y z
N MET A 1 35.67 -6.61 -11.40
CA MET A 1 34.35 -5.99 -11.37
C MET A 1 33.62 -6.60 -10.19
N GLU A 2 33.54 -5.87 -9.08
CA GLU A 2 32.73 -6.30 -7.95
C GLU A 2 31.26 -6.19 -8.40
N ALA A 3 30.66 -7.30 -8.82
CA ALA A 3 29.21 -7.42 -8.78
C ALA A 3 28.82 -7.41 -7.29
N GLY A 4 28.81 -6.22 -6.70
CA GLY A 4 28.55 -6.02 -5.29
C GLY A 4 27.19 -6.63 -4.91
N ALA A 5 26.99 -6.92 -3.64
CA ALA A 5 25.79 -7.58 -3.12
C ALA A 5 24.46 -7.01 -3.65
N GLY A 6 24.43 -5.73 -4.06
CA GLY A 6 23.28 -5.07 -4.68
C GLY A 6 22.83 -5.59 -6.06
N SER A 7 23.66 -6.33 -6.83
CA SER A 7 23.21 -6.96 -8.09
C SER A 7 22.74 -8.41 -7.91
N SER A 8 22.80 -8.94 -6.68
CA SER A 8 22.23 -10.26 -6.37
C SER A 8 20.72 -10.16 -6.14
N ASN A 9 19.98 -11.24 -6.40
CA ASN A 9 18.54 -11.28 -6.11
C ASN A 9 18.23 -11.00 -4.62
N ALA A 10 19.11 -11.43 -3.72
CA ALA A 10 18.99 -11.13 -2.29
C ALA A 10 19.16 -9.62 -2.01
N GLY A 11 20.18 -8.99 -2.59
CA GLY A 11 20.41 -7.55 -2.45
C GLY A 11 19.30 -6.70 -3.07
N ILE A 12 18.78 -7.10 -4.24
CA ILE A 12 17.65 -6.43 -4.88
C ILE A 12 16.39 -6.53 -3.99
N SER A 13 16.10 -7.72 -3.46
CA SER A 13 14.96 -7.91 -2.54
C SER A 13 15.09 -7.05 -1.29
N PHE A 14 16.31 -6.91 -0.75
CA PHE A 14 16.58 -6.04 0.38
C PHE A 14 16.30 -4.57 0.07
N CYS A 15 16.75 -4.05 -1.08
CA CYS A 15 16.47 -2.67 -1.47
C CYS A 15 14.96 -2.41 -1.62
N PHE A 16 14.22 -3.33 -2.24
CA PHE A 16 12.77 -3.19 -2.36
C PHE A 16 12.05 -3.24 -1.01
N ALA A 17 12.52 -4.07 -0.08
CA ALA A 17 11.96 -4.12 1.27
C ALA A 17 12.19 -2.80 2.02
N ALA A 18 13.41 -2.26 1.97
CA ALA A 18 13.74 -0.99 2.62
C ALA A 18 12.91 0.18 2.04
N GLU A 19 12.78 0.28 0.72
CA GLU A 19 11.95 1.31 0.10
C GLU A 19 10.45 1.09 0.40
N TRP A 20 9.99 -0.16 0.45
CA TRP A 20 8.62 -0.49 0.83
C TRP A 20 8.28 -0.03 2.27
N GLU A 21 9.21 -0.17 3.23
CA GLU A 21 9.02 0.30 4.60
C GLU A 21 8.81 1.84 4.65
N ASP A 22 9.58 2.60 3.87
CA ASP A 22 9.41 4.05 3.77
C ASP A 22 8.05 4.43 3.19
N TRP A 23 7.60 3.72 2.14
CA TRP A 23 6.28 3.92 1.55
C TRP A 23 5.14 3.54 2.50
N ASP A 24 5.28 2.45 3.25
CA ASP A 24 4.27 1.98 4.21
C ASP A 24 4.15 2.93 5.41
N ALA A 25 5.26 3.47 5.92
CA ALA A 25 5.23 4.49 6.97
C ALA A 25 4.46 5.76 6.53
N ARG A 26 4.72 6.23 5.30
CA ARG A 26 3.99 7.35 4.70
C ARG A 26 2.52 7.04 4.47
N LEU A 27 2.21 5.84 3.97
CA LEU A 27 0.85 5.36 3.78
C LEU A 27 0.05 5.41 5.08
N ASN A 28 0.60 4.84 6.15
CA ASN A 28 -0.06 4.79 7.46
C ASN A 28 -0.25 6.20 8.05
N THR A 29 0.70 7.10 7.82
CA THR A 29 0.58 8.51 8.21
C THR A 29 -0.59 9.18 7.48
N ALA A 30 -0.63 9.10 6.14
CA ALA A 30 -1.71 9.68 5.34
C ALA A 30 -3.09 9.06 5.67
N TYR A 31 -3.14 7.75 5.86
CA TYR A 31 -4.33 7.03 6.26
C TYR A 31 -4.85 7.48 7.63
N GLY A 32 -3.96 7.67 8.62
CA GLY A 32 -4.31 8.22 9.93
C GLY A 32 -4.94 9.60 9.83
N THR A 33 -4.31 10.53 9.10
CA THR A 33 -4.85 11.87 8.88
C THR A 33 -6.21 11.83 8.19
N LEU A 34 -6.39 10.96 7.19
CA LEU A 34 -7.66 10.81 6.50
C LEU A 34 -8.75 10.24 7.41
N LEU A 35 -8.44 9.31 8.32
CA LEU A 35 -9.42 8.81 9.28
C LEU A 35 -9.99 9.94 10.15
N ASP A 36 -9.13 10.85 10.62
CA ASP A 36 -9.57 12.00 11.40
C ASP A 36 -10.46 12.94 10.58
N GLN A 37 -10.04 13.26 9.35
CA GLN A 37 -10.83 14.09 8.41
C GLN A 37 -12.17 13.45 8.03
N GLN A 38 -12.21 12.12 7.85
CA GLN A 38 -13.45 11.40 7.55
C GLN A 38 -14.38 11.34 8.78
N ALA A 39 -13.86 11.37 10.00
CA ALA A 39 -14.70 11.39 11.21
C ALA A 39 -15.50 12.70 11.30
N GLU A 40 -14.88 13.83 10.96
CA GLU A 40 -15.57 15.13 10.85
C GLU A 40 -16.65 15.08 9.77
N LEU A 41 -16.30 14.59 8.57
CA LEU A 41 -17.25 14.45 7.46
C LEU A 41 -18.42 13.51 7.79
N ALA A 42 -18.16 12.41 8.51
CA ALA A 42 -19.19 11.47 8.92
C ALA A 42 -20.23 12.11 9.83
N ALA A 43 -19.80 12.95 10.79
CA ALA A 43 -20.69 13.68 11.69
C ALA A 43 -21.59 14.66 10.91
N ASP A 44 -21.00 15.44 9.98
CA ASP A 44 -21.73 16.38 9.14
C ASP A 44 -22.74 15.68 8.22
N ASN A 45 -22.33 14.58 7.59
CA ASN A 45 -23.18 13.79 6.70
C ASN A 45 -24.37 13.17 7.46
N ALA A 46 -24.13 12.63 8.66
CA ALA A 46 -25.18 12.04 9.48
C ALA A 46 -26.22 13.09 9.92
N ALA A 47 -25.77 14.32 10.22
CA ALA A 47 -26.66 15.44 10.54
C ALA A 47 -27.50 15.90 9.33
N PHE A 48 -26.94 15.84 8.12
CA PHE A 48 -27.63 16.24 6.89
C PHE A 48 -28.58 15.17 6.35
N ASN A 49 -28.13 13.92 6.25
CA ASN A 49 -28.90 12.80 5.73
C ASN A 49 -28.34 11.46 6.23
N ALA A 50 -29.06 10.81 7.14
CA ALA A 50 -28.71 9.52 7.73
C ALA A 50 -28.57 8.34 6.73
N ARG A 51 -28.93 8.52 5.45
CA ARG A 51 -28.70 7.52 4.39
C ARG A 51 -27.32 7.62 3.75
N ILE A 52 -26.56 8.67 4.00
CA ILE A 52 -25.19 8.78 3.52
C ILE A 52 -24.33 7.73 4.26
N PRO A 53 -23.57 6.87 3.55
CA PRO A 53 -22.70 5.90 4.20
C PRO A 53 -21.69 6.57 5.13
N ASP A 54 -21.35 5.86 6.21
CA ASP A 54 -20.31 6.31 7.14
C ASP A 54 -18.97 6.45 6.40
N ALA A 55 -18.41 7.67 6.43
CA ALA A 55 -17.22 8.00 5.67
C ALA A 55 -15.97 7.27 6.20
N VAL A 56 -15.88 7.08 7.52
CA VAL A 56 -14.77 6.37 8.18
C VAL A 56 -14.79 4.89 7.80
N GLU A 57 -15.95 4.24 7.87
CA GLU A 57 -16.09 2.84 7.50
C GLU A 57 -15.90 2.61 6.01
N SER A 58 -16.32 3.56 5.18
CA SER A 58 -16.05 3.53 3.74
C SER A 58 -14.55 3.57 3.44
N LEU A 59 -13.78 4.45 4.11
CA LEU A 59 -12.33 4.51 3.99
C LEU A 59 -11.65 3.23 4.48
N ARG A 60 -12.06 2.70 5.63
CA ARG A 60 -11.55 1.43 6.17
C ARG A 60 -11.79 0.25 5.24
N THR A 61 -12.99 0.17 4.68
CA THR A 61 -13.38 -0.89 3.76
C THR A 61 -12.54 -0.83 2.48
N MET A 62 -12.39 0.37 1.90
CA MET A 62 -11.52 0.57 0.73
C MET A 62 -10.09 0.11 1.02
N GLN A 63 -9.50 0.56 2.14
CA GLN A 63 -8.11 0.22 2.47
C GLN A 63 -7.91 -1.28 2.71
N ARG A 64 -8.86 -1.96 3.37
CA ARG A 64 -8.83 -3.42 3.57
C ARG A 64 -8.91 -4.19 2.25
N HIS A 65 -9.77 -3.76 1.33
CA HIS A 65 -9.86 -4.38 0.01
C HIS A 65 -8.59 -4.14 -0.82
N TRP A 66 -7.99 -2.96 -0.71
CA TRP A 66 -6.72 -2.69 -1.35
C TRP A 66 -5.60 -3.60 -0.82
N ILE A 67 -5.49 -3.82 0.51
CA ILE A 67 -4.51 -4.75 1.09
C ILE A 67 -4.69 -6.15 0.50
N ALA A 68 -5.92 -6.66 0.47
CA ALA A 68 -6.21 -7.97 -0.10
C ALA A 68 -5.84 -8.07 -1.59
N PHE A 69 -6.11 -7.02 -2.37
CA PHE A 69 -5.68 -6.92 -3.76
C PHE A 69 -4.16 -6.93 -3.90
N ARG A 70 -3.45 -6.08 -3.13
CA ARG A 70 -1.99 -5.98 -3.15
C ARG A 70 -1.35 -7.33 -2.89
N ASP A 71 -1.77 -7.99 -1.82
CA ASP A 71 -1.17 -9.25 -1.38
C ASP A 71 -1.40 -10.35 -2.44
N ALA A 72 -2.62 -10.46 -2.97
CA ALA A 72 -2.94 -11.42 -4.04
C ALA A 72 -2.20 -11.13 -5.36
N ALA A 73 -2.09 -9.85 -5.74
CA ALA A 73 -1.37 -9.44 -6.95
C ALA A 73 0.12 -9.78 -6.84
N CYS A 74 0.75 -9.49 -5.70
CA CYS A 74 2.18 -9.73 -5.52
C CYS A 74 2.53 -11.20 -5.32
N GLU A 75 1.63 -12.00 -4.75
CA GLU A 75 1.75 -13.47 -4.79
C GLU A 75 1.70 -13.99 -6.23
N TRP A 76 0.76 -13.50 -7.04
CA TRP A 76 0.65 -13.88 -8.45
C TRP A 76 1.89 -13.50 -9.27
N GLU A 77 2.49 -12.34 -9.00
CA GLU A 77 3.77 -11.93 -9.60
C GLU A 77 4.89 -12.91 -9.28
N ALA A 78 5.03 -13.35 -8.03
CA ALA A 78 6.03 -14.35 -7.64
C ALA A 78 5.85 -15.68 -8.40
N VAL A 79 4.61 -16.11 -8.63
CA VAL A 79 4.28 -17.34 -9.35
C VAL A 79 4.75 -17.30 -10.81
N GLN A 80 4.77 -16.13 -11.45
CA GLN A 80 5.26 -16.00 -12.84
C GLN A 80 6.73 -16.42 -12.99
N TRP A 81 7.49 -16.45 -11.90
CA TRP A 81 8.91 -16.83 -11.87
C TRP A 81 9.14 -18.31 -11.58
N GLY A 82 8.09 -19.13 -11.47
CA GLY A 82 8.18 -20.58 -11.41
C GLY A 82 9.01 -21.15 -10.24
N GLY A 83 9.10 -20.41 -9.13
CA GLY A 83 9.90 -20.78 -7.95
C GLY A 83 11.41 -20.53 -8.10
N GLY A 84 11.84 -19.84 -9.16
CA GLY A 84 13.24 -19.41 -9.33
C GLY A 84 13.64 -18.28 -8.36
N THR A 85 14.93 -17.99 -8.27
CA THR A 85 15.48 -16.98 -7.35
C THR A 85 15.03 -15.53 -7.65
N GLY A 86 14.39 -15.30 -8.80
CA GLY A 86 13.79 -14.00 -9.16
C GLY A 86 12.40 -13.77 -8.57
N ALA A 87 11.76 -14.80 -7.99
CA ALA A 87 10.43 -14.67 -7.39
C ALA A 87 10.40 -13.67 -6.21
N GLY A 88 11.45 -13.68 -5.37
CA GLY A 88 11.62 -12.74 -4.25
C GLY A 88 11.69 -11.28 -4.71
N PRO A 89 12.63 -10.92 -5.60
CA PRO A 89 12.70 -9.58 -6.19
C PRO A 89 11.40 -9.14 -6.87
N ALA A 90 10.72 -10.02 -7.60
CA ALA A 90 9.49 -9.69 -8.30
C ALA A 90 8.35 -9.35 -7.33
N SER A 91 8.13 -10.18 -6.32
CA SER A 91 7.15 -9.91 -5.26
C SER A 91 7.49 -8.62 -4.50
N GLY A 92 8.77 -8.41 -4.18
CA GLY A 92 9.24 -7.21 -3.48
C GLY A 92 8.99 -5.93 -4.27
N ALA A 93 9.31 -5.95 -5.57
CA ALA A 93 9.04 -4.83 -6.48
C ALA A 93 7.53 -4.51 -6.57
N CYS A 94 6.69 -5.55 -6.64
CA CYS A 94 5.23 -5.38 -6.65
C CYS A 94 4.72 -4.74 -5.35
N LEU A 95 5.15 -5.24 -4.20
CA LEU A 95 4.73 -4.71 -2.88
C LEU A 95 5.12 -3.24 -2.74
N MET A 96 6.36 -2.91 -3.07
CA MET A 96 6.87 -1.53 -3.07
C MET A 96 6.04 -0.64 -4.00
N GLY A 97 5.86 -1.04 -5.26
CA GLY A 97 5.18 -0.24 -6.28
C GLY A 97 3.70 0.01 -5.98
N LEU A 98 2.96 -1.01 -5.54
CA LEU A 98 1.54 -0.85 -5.18
C LEU A 98 1.36 -0.05 -3.89
N THR A 99 2.26 -0.20 -2.92
CA THR A 99 2.24 0.60 -1.69
C THR A 99 2.50 2.06 -2.02
N ALA A 100 3.51 2.38 -2.83
CA ALA A 100 3.78 3.74 -3.28
C ALA A 100 2.57 4.39 -3.99
N GLN A 101 1.91 3.67 -4.89
CA GLN A 101 0.72 4.17 -5.58
C GLN A 101 -0.43 4.48 -4.62
N GLN A 102 -0.68 3.60 -3.66
CA GLN A 102 -1.72 3.84 -2.66
C GLN A 102 -1.35 5.00 -1.73
N THR A 103 -0.08 5.11 -1.32
CA THR A 103 0.41 6.25 -0.54
C THR A 103 0.09 7.56 -1.24
N LEU A 104 0.45 7.68 -2.53
CA LEU A 104 0.17 8.89 -3.32
C LEU A 104 -1.33 9.16 -3.45
N PHE A 105 -2.14 8.11 -3.70
CA PHE A 105 -3.59 8.23 -3.73
C PHE A 105 -4.17 8.78 -2.42
N LEU A 106 -3.66 8.36 -1.27
CA LEU A 106 -4.10 8.88 0.04
C LEU A 106 -3.57 10.29 0.29
N GLU A 107 -2.28 10.55 0.04
CA GLU A 107 -1.64 11.85 0.24
C GLU A 107 -2.34 12.97 -0.57
N GLU A 108 -2.78 12.69 -1.80
CA GLU A 108 -3.55 13.65 -2.62
C GLU A 108 -4.90 14.06 -2.02
N ARG A 109 -5.42 13.30 -1.05
CA ARG A 109 -6.73 13.52 -0.41
C ARG A 109 -6.61 14.13 0.98
N VAL A 110 -5.41 14.16 1.54
CA VAL A 110 -5.14 14.82 2.82
C VAL A 110 -5.26 16.33 2.62
N LYS A 111 -6.12 16.97 3.41
CA LYS A 111 -6.31 18.43 3.45
C LYS A 111 -5.47 19.12 4.50
#